data_AF-A0A925S9M2-F1
#
_entry.id   AF-A0A925S9M2-F1
#
_cell.length_a   1.000
_cell.length_b   1.000
_cell.length_c   1.000
_cell.angle_alpha   90.00
_cell.angle_beta   90.00
_cell.angle_gamma   90.00
#
_symmetry.space_group_name_H-M   'P 1'
#
loop_
_entity.id
_entity.type
_entity.pdbx_description
1 polymer ?
#
loop_
_entity_poly.entity_id
_entity_poly.type
_entity_poly.pdbx_seq_one_letter_code
_entity_poly.pdbx_strand_id
1 'polypeptide(L)'
;MLTSQGQVEEVLEIAPDWRQILDSLTASREVVAQAESKPVGLFELFERLGAKALYKKAQTLKDKREKLLGLIRNFYLQPLAAKMVGNNQNLKRFLIARHVPADEQKRHAISIATELAEKLEGAVRKHLAQDAEDGFKVLLPAYVQRSVHNQAIDYIRAEWDWEKSTLQDLNLDPEQEDPRQNTADDVVYIPENQAISNEQVGQLNQLRSMLETMLKDKKYPREALEVVDCMFGLGLTKHSQVGKELTMRECCDVLGLAGDTQARKIARCQVLLDKGLSLVREGIRHNLPGIADCWQKETNINKASRRELNQQLGMTESEVERLIVQRQYKKLLELVERSVLKEARLEELLAKGAVAAFVPVDVNSATNRDLVDILGLGKDVAQKVCEKRPFPHLTHLLELKLVDDSGLKTLLRRGAVLKVVIDGGKRKDINNEPLDELIKAGIEPGLAKRIERGRPFGTWAELEDYLQLDLNKEPVLRQNFCLGLFSD
;
A
#
# COMPACT_ATOMS: atom_id res chain seq x y z
N MET A 1 10.29 26.15 10.75
CA MET A 1 11.73 26.14 10.41
C MET A 1 12.47 26.84 11.54
N LEU A 2 12.87 26.08 12.57
CA LEU A 2 13.81 26.52 13.59
C LEU A 2 15.20 26.09 13.10
N THR A 3 16.12 27.04 13.08
CA THR A 3 17.36 27.05 12.30
C THR A 3 18.31 25.89 12.61
N SER A 4 18.75 25.18 11.57
CA SER A 4 19.76 24.11 11.64
C SER A 4 21.10 24.57 12.24
N GLN A 5 21.40 25.87 12.21
CA GLN A 5 22.65 26.43 12.75
C GLN A 5 22.79 26.27 14.27
N GLY A 6 21.74 26.56 15.05
CA GLY A 6 21.82 26.44 16.52
C GLY A 6 22.03 25.00 17.00
N GLN A 7 21.52 24.02 16.24
CA GLN A 7 21.68 22.59 16.55
C GLN A 7 23.09 22.08 16.19
N VAL A 8 23.70 22.64 15.14
CA VAL A 8 25.11 22.36 14.79
C VAL A 8 26.04 22.89 15.87
N GLU A 9 25.81 24.12 16.35
CA GLU A 9 26.58 24.71 17.45
C GLU A 9 26.46 23.87 18.73
N GLU A 10 25.24 23.41 19.06
CA GLU A 10 25.00 22.52 20.19
C GLU A 10 25.79 21.19 20.10
N VAL A 11 25.93 20.62 18.90
CA VAL A 11 26.79 19.44 18.70
C VAL A 11 28.27 19.79 18.89
N LEU A 12 28.71 20.95 18.40
CA LEU A 12 30.10 21.39 18.53
C LEU A 12 30.49 21.73 19.99
N GLU A 13 29.54 22.16 20.83
CA GLU A 13 29.76 22.30 22.28
C GLU A 13 29.99 20.96 22.99
N ILE A 14 29.49 19.87 22.42
CA ILE A 14 29.66 18.51 22.93
C ILE A 14 30.92 17.86 22.33
N ALA A 15 31.19 18.10 21.05
CA ALA A 15 32.27 17.51 20.26
C ALA A 15 33.00 18.58 19.42
N PRO A 16 33.83 19.43 20.04
CA PRO A 16 34.49 20.55 19.35
C PRO A 16 35.50 20.11 18.28
N ASP A 17 36.05 18.91 18.42
CA ASP A 17 36.91 18.23 17.44
C ASP A 17 36.22 17.96 16.10
N TRP A 18 34.88 17.92 16.05
CA TRP A 18 34.14 17.76 14.79
C TRP A 18 34.07 19.04 13.95
N ARG A 19 34.53 20.19 14.49
CA ARG A 19 34.54 21.47 13.77
C ARG A 19 35.35 21.41 12.48
N GLN A 20 36.50 20.75 12.50
CA GLN A 20 37.34 20.58 11.30
C GLN A 20 36.60 19.84 10.17
N ILE A 21 35.73 18.89 10.52
CA ILE A 21 34.95 18.13 9.55
C ILE A 21 33.83 19.01 9.00
N LEU A 22 33.16 19.80 9.84
CA LEU A 22 32.18 20.78 9.41
C LEU A 22 32.79 21.84 8.47
N ASP A 23 33.96 22.36 8.81
CA ASP A 23 34.69 23.34 7.99
C ASP A 23 35.05 22.73 6.63
N SER A 24 35.49 21.46 6.60
CA SER A 24 35.77 20.74 5.34
C SER A 24 34.53 20.54 4.46
N LEU A 25 33.35 20.28 5.06
CA LEU A 25 32.08 20.14 4.35
C LEU A 25 31.62 21.49 3.78
N THR A 26 31.82 22.55 4.54
CA THR A 26 31.47 23.92 4.13
C THR A 26 32.38 24.39 2.98
N ALA A 27 33.70 24.18 3.09
CA ALA A 27 34.65 24.49 2.04
C ALA A 27 34.40 23.68 0.75
N SER A 28 34.02 22.41 0.87
CA SER A 28 33.68 21.57 -0.30
C SER A 28 32.45 22.09 -1.05
N ARG A 29 31.51 22.77 -0.36
CA ARG A 29 30.32 23.39 -1.00
C ARG A 29 30.65 24.69 -1.73
N GLU A 30 31.54 25.51 -1.17
CA GLU A 30 31.97 26.76 -1.80
C GLU A 30 32.65 26.55 -3.16
N VAL A 31 33.30 25.39 -3.34
CA VAL A 31 33.92 24.99 -4.62
C VAL A 31 32.88 24.56 -5.68
N VAL A 32 31.70 24.08 -5.25
CA VAL A 32 30.72 23.41 -6.13
C VAL A 32 29.52 24.29 -6.51
N ALA A 33 29.19 25.36 -5.75
CA ALA A 33 27.97 26.13 -5.97
C ALA A 33 28.20 27.65 -6.10
N GLN A 34 27.91 28.19 -7.30
CA GLN A 34 27.69 29.62 -7.56
C GLN A 34 26.23 30.07 -7.30
N ALA A 35 25.42 29.31 -6.55
CA ALA A 35 24.05 29.68 -6.19
C ALA A 35 23.68 29.18 -4.78
N GLU A 36 23.07 30.08 -4.00
CA GLU A 36 22.41 29.90 -2.68
C GLU A 36 22.86 28.68 -1.84
N SER A 37 24.01 28.84 -1.17
CA SER A 37 24.56 27.88 -0.22
C SER A 37 23.62 27.67 0.97
N LYS A 38 22.86 26.58 0.97
CA LYS A 38 22.13 26.12 2.16
C LYS A 38 23.14 25.69 3.24
N PRO A 39 22.98 26.08 4.52
CA PRO A 39 23.90 25.70 5.58
C PRO A 39 23.97 24.16 5.72
N VAL A 40 25.14 23.63 6.06
CA VAL A 40 25.36 22.20 6.31
C VAL A 40 24.45 21.76 7.47
N GLY A 41 23.65 20.73 7.23
CA GLY A 41 22.74 20.19 8.24
C GLY A 41 23.44 19.16 9.14
N LEU A 42 22.90 18.94 10.35
CA LEU A 42 23.41 17.89 11.26
C LEU A 42 23.41 16.50 10.65
N PHE A 43 22.40 16.17 9.83
CA PHE A 43 22.34 14.89 9.13
C PHE A 43 23.59 14.66 8.26
N GLU A 44 23.98 15.67 7.47
CA GLU A 44 25.13 15.60 6.56
C GLU A 44 26.44 15.50 7.34
N LEU A 45 26.56 16.24 8.45
CA LEU A 45 27.70 16.16 9.35
C LEU A 45 27.84 14.74 9.95
N PHE A 46 26.75 14.18 10.46
CA PHE A 46 26.74 12.83 11.04
C PHE A 46 26.98 11.73 10.01
N GLU A 47 26.46 11.88 8.79
CA GLU A 47 26.75 10.99 7.67
C GLU A 47 28.24 11.01 7.31
N ARG A 48 28.86 12.20 7.27
CA ARG A 48 30.30 12.34 6.97
C ARG A 48 31.20 11.78 8.08
N LEU A 49 30.82 11.97 9.34
CA LEU A 49 31.53 11.40 10.50
C LEU A 49 31.47 9.87 10.49
N GLY A 50 30.31 9.32 10.15
CA GLY A 50 30.06 7.88 10.10
C GLY A 50 29.84 7.24 11.48
N ALA A 51 29.18 6.08 11.47
CA ALA A 51 28.73 5.35 12.65
C ALA A 51 29.82 5.12 13.72
N LYS A 52 31.04 4.77 13.30
CA LYS A 52 32.14 4.45 14.23
C LYS A 52 32.62 5.68 15.01
N ALA A 53 32.69 6.85 14.37
CA ALA A 53 33.10 8.08 15.02
C ALA A 53 32.04 8.55 16.02
N LEU A 54 30.77 8.50 15.64
CA LEU A 54 29.64 8.82 16.51
C LEU A 54 29.62 7.97 17.78
N TYR A 55 29.75 6.64 17.61
CA TYR A 55 29.74 5.70 18.73
C TYR A 55 30.94 5.89 19.66
N LYS A 56 32.17 5.99 19.11
CA LYS A 56 33.37 6.25 19.92
C LYS A 56 33.26 7.55 20.70
N LYS A 57 32.72 8.61 20.09
CA LYS A 57 32.52 9.87 20.80
C LYS A 57 31.52 9.71 21.95
N ALA A 58 30.39 9.05 21.71
CA ALA A 58 29.42 8.77 22.76
C ALA A 58 30.02 7.92 23.91
N GLN A 59 30.93 7.00 23.62
CA GLN A 59 31.65 6.20 24.60
C GLN A 59 32.56 7.07 25.49
N THR A 60 33.27 8.04 24.90
CA THR A 60 34.15 8.97 25.64
C THR A 60 33.39 10.00 26.48
N LEU A 61 32.15 10.32 26.09
CA LEU A 61 31.33 11.27 26.81
C LEU A 61 30.65 10.57 27.99
N LYS A 62 30.79 11.15 29.18
CA LYS A 62 30.04 10.73 30.39
C LYS A 62 28.78 11.58 30.52
N ASP A 63 28.92 12.80 31.01
CA ASP A 63 27.77 13.65 31.40
C ASP A 63 26.99 14.21 30.20
N LYS A 64 27.66 14.38 29.05
CA LYS A 64 27.05 14.89 27.81
C LYS A 64 26.56 13.79 26.86
N ARG A 65 26.69 12.51 27.24
CA ARG A 65 26.35 11.36 26.39
C ARG A 65 24.88 11.38 25.96
N GLU A 66 23.99 11.54 26.93
CA GLU A 66 22.54 11.54 26.71
C GLU A 66 22.11 12.64 25.74
N LYS A 67 22.72 13.82 25.89
CA LYS A 67 22.49 14.95 25.00
C LYS A 67 22.92 14.63 23.56
N LEU A 68 24.09 14.02 23.37
CA LEU A 68 24.56 13.59 22.05
C LEU A 68 23.65 12.51 21.45
N LEU A 69 23.22 11.52 22.23
CA LEU A 69 22.34 10.45 21.75
C LEU A 69 20.98 10.98 21.29
N GLY A 70 20.40 11.95 22.01
CA GLY A 70 19.19 12.65 21.57
C GLY A 70 19.37 13.37 20.23
N LEU A 71 20.52 14.01 20.01
CA LEU A 71 20.86 14.66 18.74
C LEU A 71 21.05 13.64 17.60
N ILE A 72 21.73 12.51 17.87
CA ILE A 72 21.88 11.42 16.90
C ILE A 72 20.51 10.81 16.56
N ARG A 73 19.63 10.61 17.55
CA ARG A 73 18.26 10.11 17.31
C ARG A 73 17.50 11.06 16.38
N ASN A 74 17.39 12.33 16.75
CA ASN A 74 16.52 13.29 16.08
C ASN A 74 17.05 13.72 14.70
N PHE A 75 18.37 13.82 14.53
CA PHE A 75 18.97 14.41 13.33
C PHE A 75 19.72 13.43 12.44
N TYR A 76 19.91 12.18 12.85
CA TYR A 76 20.50 11.13 12.02
C TYR A 76 19.59 9.92 11.87
N LEU A 77 19.24 9.25 12.98
CA LEU A 77 18.47 7.99 12.93
C LEU A 77 17.04 8.20 12.42
N GLN A 78 16.31 9.19 12.95
CA GLN A 78 14.92 9.44 12.53
C GLN A 78 14.83 9.86 11.05
N PRO A 79 15.63 10.81 10.51
CA PRO A 79 15.56 11.14 9.09
C PRO A 79 15.98 9.98 8.18
N LEU A 80 17.00 9.21 8.59
CA LEU A 80 17.45 8.03 7.85
C LEU A 80 16.34 6.96 7.80
N ALA A 81 15.73 6.65 8.95
CA ALA A 81 14.62 5.74 9.06
C ALA A 81 13.41 6.22 8.26
N ALA A 82 13.03 7.50 8.35
CA ALA A 82 11.90 8.06 7.62
C ALA A 82 12.08 7.93 6.10
N LYS A 83 13.29 8.19 5.58
CA LYS A 83 13.61 7.99 4.17
C LYS A 83 13.51 6.51 3.76
N MET A 84 13.93 5.58 4.62
CA MET A 84 13.87 4.14 4.35
C MET A 84 12.44 3.58 4.46
N VAL A 85 11.70 3.93 5.50
CA VAL A 85 10.29 3.54 5.72
C VAL A 85 9.43 4.07 4.58
N GLY A 86 9.60 5.35 4.20
CA GLY A 86 8.91 5.96 3.07
C GLY A 86 9.23 5.33 1.72
N ASN A 87 10.26 4.48 1.62
CA ASN A 87 10.61 3.72 0.42
C ASN A 87 10.36 2.21 0.54
N ASN A 88 9.87 1.74 1.69
CA ASN A 88 9.55 0.34 1.92
C ASN A 88 8.36 -0.10 1.05
N GLN A 89 8.60 -1.07 0.16
CA GLN A 89 7.61 -1.52 -0.81
C GLN A 89 6.45 -2.29 -0.16
N ASN A 90 6.72 -3.06 0.89
CA ASN A 90 5.70 -3.84 1.59
C ASN A 90 4.70 -2.92 2.28
N LEU A 91 5.19 -1.92 3.03
CA LEU A 91 4.36 -0.93 3.69
C LEU A 91 3.56 -0.10 2.69
N LYS A 92 4.17 0.34 1.57
CA LYS A 92 3.45 1.04 0.50
C LYS A 92 2.32 0.19 -0.08
N ARG A 93 2.59 -1.07 -0.41
CA ARG A 93 1.57 -1.99 -0.96
C ARG A 93 0.43 -2.19 0.02
N PHE A 94 0.73 -2.37 1.30
CA PHE A 94 -0.24 -2.52 2.38
C PHE A 94 -1.17 -1.30 2.50
N LEU A 95 -0.59 -0.09 2.55
CA LEU A 95 -1.36 1.15 2.68
C LEU A 95 -2.17 1.49 1.43
N ILE A 96 -1.62 1.22 0.24
CA ILE A 96 -2.34 1.38 -1.04
C ILE A 96 -3.51 0.41 -1.13
N ALA A 97 -3.34 -0.84 -0.69
CA ALA A 97 -4.43 -1.82 -0.67
C ALA A 97 -5.62 -1.35 0.19
N ARG A 98 -5.33 -0.63 1.29
CA ARG A 98 -6.31 -0.02 2.19
C ARG A 98 -6.79 1.37 1.77
N HIS A 99 -6.36 1.86 0.60
CA HIS A 99 -6.73 3.19 0.08
C HIS A 99 -6.41 4.36 1.03
N VAL A 100 -5.35 4.21 1.84
CA VAL A 100 -4.89 5.29 2.74
C VAL A 100 -4.39 6.48 1.89
N PRO A 101 -4.87 7.72 2.10
CA PRO A 101 -4.42 8.90 1.39
C PRO A 101 -2.91 9.12 1.48
N ALA A 102 -2.29 9.67 0.44
CA ALA A 102 -0.84 9.83 0.37
C ALA A 102 -0.24 10.65 1.54
N ASP A 103 -0.98 11.63 2.06
CA ASP A 103 -0.53 12.43 3.21
C ASP A 103 -0.60 11.64 4.53
N GLU A 104 -1.59 10.76 4.68
CA GLU A 104 -1.64 9.83 5.81
C GLU A 104 -0.53 8.78 5.71
N GLN A 105 -0.24 8.25 4.51
CA GLN A 105 0.89 7.34 4.31
C GLN A 105 2.21 7.95 4.79
N LYS A 106 2.44 9.24 4.49
CA LYS A 106 3.61 9.98 5.00
C LYS A 106 3.58 10.09 6.52
N ARG A 107 2.43 10.36 7.13
CA ARG A 107 2.28 10.43 8.60
C ARG A 107 2.60 9.08 9.25
N HIS A 108 2.07 7.97 8.73
CA HIS A 108 2.42 6.61 9.20
C HIS A 108 3.91 6.35 9.08
N ALA A 109 4.53 6.69 7.94
CA ALA A 109 5.97 6.50 7.75
C ALA A 109 6.81 7.31 8.76
N ILE A 110 6.40 8.55 9.07
CA ILE A 110 7.06 9.38 10.08
C ILE A 110 6.86 8.81 11.49
N SER A 111 5.66 8.33 11.82
CA SER A 111 5.37 7.70 13.12
C SER A 111 6.26 6.47 13.35
N ILE A 112 6.26 5.55 12.39
CA ILE A 112 7.08 4.34 12.41
C ILE A 112 8.57 4.67 12.53
N ALA A 113 9.03 5.68 11.78
CA ALA A 113 10.43 6.11 11.83
C ALA A 113 10.82 6.71 13.19
N THR A 114 9.89 7.39 13.86
CA THR A 114 10.12 8.00 15.17
C THR A 114 10.25 6.94 16.24
N GLU A 115 9.30 6.00 16.31
CA GLU A 115 9.38 4.83 17.20
C GLU A 115 10.64 4.00 16.97
N LEU A 116 10.99 3.77 15.70
CA LEU A 116 12.19 3.02 15.36
C LEU A 116 13.46 3.75 15.80
N ALA A 117 13.53 5.08 15.64
CA ALA A 117 14.67 5.85 16.08
C ALA A 117 14.87 5.76 17.59
N GLU A 118 13.80 5.75 18.39
CA GLU A 118 13.85 5.53 19.84
C GLU A 118 14.35 4.13 20.19
N LYS A 119 13.87 3.08 19.50
CA LYS A 119 14.35 1.70 19.69
C LYS A 119 15.84 1.57 19.36
N LEU A 120 16.28 2.19 18.26
CA LEU A 120 17.69 2.19 17.84
C LEU A 120 18.55 2.98 18.83
N GLU A 121 18.09 4.13 19.33
CA GLU A 121 18.76 4.86 20.40
C GLU A 121 18.91 3.98 21.66
N GLY A 122 17.83 3.29 22.07
CA GLY A 122 17.86 2.34 23.19
C GLY A 122 18.87 1.21 22.98
N ALA A 123 18.97 0.66 21.77
CA ALA A 123 19.97 -0.34 21.42
C ALA A 123 21.39 0.23 21.51
N VAL A 124 21.64 1.45 21.01
CA VAL A 124 22.94 2.14 21.15
C VAL A 124 23.28 2.36 22.62
N ARG A 125 22.34 2.83 23.45
CA ARG A 125 22.52 3.00 24.90
C ARG A 125 22.93 1.69 25.56
N LYS A 126 22.24 0.60 25.24
CA LYS A 126 22.54 -0.74 25.77
C LYS A 126 23.97 -1.17 25.41
N HIS A 127 24.39 -1.00 24.16
CA HIS A 127 25.75 -1.34 23.73
C HIS A 127 26.81 -0.46 24.40
N LEU A 128 26.54 0.84 24.57
CA LEU A 128 27.43 1.76 25.29
C LEU A 128 27.55 1.41 26.78
N ALA A 129 26.49 0.91 27.41
CA ALA A 129 26.52 0.45 28.80
C ALA A 129 27.33 -0.85 28.97
N GLN A 130 27.35 -1.69 27.93
CA GLN A 130 28.08 -2.96 27.89
C GLN A 130 29.51 -2.81 27.35
N ASP A 131 29.92 -1.60 26.99
CA ASP A 131 31.20 -1.30 26.35
C ASP A 131 31.48 -2.16 25.11
N ALA A 132 30.42 -2.50 24.36
CA ALA A 132 30.53 -3.42 23.23
C ALA A 132 31.34 -2.79 22.09
N GLU A 133 32.42 -3.46 21.65
CA GLU A 133 33.30 -2.99 20.57
C GLU A 133 32.54 -2.75 19.25
N ASP A 134 31.50 -3.55 19.01
CA ASP A 134 30.69 -3.56 17.79
C ASP A 134 29.39 -2.74 17.91
N GLY A 135 29.19 -2.00 19.01
CA GLY A 135 27.94 -1.25 19.22
C GLY A 135 27.64 -0.19 18.17
N PHE A 136 28.67 0.29 17.45
CA PHE A 136 28.51 1.22 16.33
C PHE A 136 27.70 0.63 15.16
N LYS A 137 27.60 -0.71 15.05
CA LYS A 137 26.86 -1.38 13.96
C LYS A 137 25.38 -0.98 13.93
N VAL A 138 24.80 -0.62 15.07
CA VAL A 138 23.40 -0.15 15.17
C VAL A 138 23.18 1.16 14.41
N LEU A 139 24.21 2.00 14.29
CA LEU A 139 24.16 3.27 13.57
C LEU A 139 24.42 3.14 12.06
N LEU A 140 24.72 1.92 11.58
CA LEU A 140 24.99 1.68 10.16
C LEU A 140 23.67 1.68 9.35
N PRO A 141 23.65 2.29 8.14
CA PRO A 141 22.48 2.28 7.28
C PRO A 141 21.91 0.88 7.00
N ALA A 142 22.77 -0.13 6.84
CA ALA A 142 22.33 -1.51 6.61
C ALA A 142 21.58 -2.11 7.82
N TYR A 143 22.01 -1.78 9.04
CA TYR A 143 21.32 -2.22 10.25
C TYR A 143 19.97 -1.51 10.37
N VAL A 144 19.95 -0.19 10.20
CA VAL A 144 18.73 0.62 10.20
C VAL A 144 17.74 0.10 9.16
N GLN A 145 18.19 -0.22 7.95
CA GLN A 145 17.36 -0.77 6.89
C GLN A 145 16.72 -2.11 7.29
N ARG A 146 17.48 -3.01 7.92
CA ARG A 146 16.94 -4.28 8.43
C ARG A 146 15.91 -4.04 9.53
N SER A 147 16.17 -3.12 10.44
CA SER A 147 15.22 -2.77 11.51
C SER A 147 13.95 -2.09 10.95
N VAL A 148 14.07 -1.26 9.91
CA VAL A 148 12.93 -0.69 9.17
C VAL A 148 12.07 -1.79 8.57
N HIS A 149 12.69 -2.82 7.98
CA HIS A 149 11.94 -3.93 7.41
C HIS A 149 11.15 -4.69 8.48
N ASN A 150 11.79 -5.02 9.60
CA ASN A 150 11.12 -5.70 10.72
C ASN A 150 10.00 -4.84 11.31
N GLN A 151 10.25 -3.56 11.57
CA GLN A 151 9.25 -2.65 12.14
C GLN A 151 8.05 -2.47 11.20
N ALA A 152 8.26 -2.44 9.88
CA ALA A 152 7.17 -2.40 8.92
C ALA A 152 6.32 -3.67 8.95
N ILE A 153 6.94 -4.84 9.15
CA ILE A 153 6.22 -6.11 9.33
C ILE A 153 5.42 -6.10 10.63
N ASP A 154 6.05 -5.72 11.74
CA ASP A 154 5.38 -5.64 13.05
C ASP A 154 4.18 -4.67 13.02
N TYR A 155 4.32 -3.54 12.33
CA TYR A 155 3.23 -2.59 12.12
C TYR A 155 2.07 -3.24 11.34
N ILE A 156 2.38 -3.91 10.23
CA ILE A 156 1.38 -4.61 9.40
C ILE A 156 0.65 -5.68 10.23
N ARG A 157 1.36 -6.45 11.06
CA ARG A 157 0.76 -7.41 11.99
C ARG A 157 -0.18 -6.75 12.97
N ALA A 158 0.28 -5.69 13.63
CA ALA A 158 -0.50 -5.01 14.65
C ALA A 158 -1.80 -4.43 14.07
N GLU A 159 -1.73 -3.81 12.90
CA GLU A 159 -2.92 -3.34 12.18
C GLU A 159 -3.86 -4.49 11.81
N TRP A 160 -3.32 -5.62 11.36
CA TRP A 160 -4.11 -6.80 11.03
C TRP A 160 -4.78 -7.43 12.25
N ASP A 161 -4.05 -7.58 13.36
CA ASP A 161 -4.56 -8.10 14.62
C ASP A 161 -5.60 -7.14 15.23
N TRP A 162 -5.39 -5.84 15.10
CA TRP A 162 -6.37 -4.83 15.46
C TRP A 162 -7.64 -4.95 14.62
N GLU A 163 -7.52 -5.09 13.30
CA GLU A 163 -8.68 -5.34 12.42
C GLU A 163 -9.40 -6.63 12.85
N LYS A 164 -8.66 -7.72 13.08
CA LYS A 164 -9.23 -9.01 13.48
C LYS A 164 -9.93 -8.96 14.84
N SER A 165 -9.38 -8.24 15.82
CA SER A 165 -9.96 -8.10 17.16
C SER A 165 -11.14 -7.14 17.18
N THR A 166 -11.09 -6.06 16.40
CA THR A 166 -12.19 -5.09 16.30
C THR A 166 -13.37 -5.63 15.49
N LEU A 167 -13.12 -6.56 14.56
CA LEU A 167 -14.17 -7.29 13.83
C LEU A 167 -14.79 -8.47 14.61
N GLN A 168 -14.33 -8.76 15.83
CA GLN A 168 -14.89 -9.83 16.68
C GLN A 168 -16.16 -9.43 17.44
N ASP A 169 -16.49 -8.14 17.52
CA ASP A 169 -17.70 -7.61 18.19
C ASP A 169 -18.97 -7.66 17.32
N LEU A 170 -18.95 -8.41 16.21
CA LEU A 170 -20.16 -8.81 15.48
C LEU A 170 -20.86 -9.94 16.23
N ASN A 171 -21.87 -9.60 17.04
CA ASN A 171 -22.87 -10.54 17.56
C ASN A 171 -23.63 -11.15 16.36
N LEU A 172 -23.24 -12.36 15.96
CA LEU A 172 -23.95 -13.12 14.94
C LEU A 172 -25.01 -13.99 15.60
N ASP A 173 -26.19 -14.02 15.01
CA ASP A 173 -27.30 -14.88 15.37
C ASP A 173 -26.88 -16.36 15.23
N PRO A 174 -27.26 -17.30 16.13
CA PRO A 174 -26.81 -18.70 16.08
C PRO A 174 -27.17 -19.46 14.79
N GLU A 175 -28.11 -18.94 14.00
CA GLU A 175 -28.57 -19.52 12.74
C GLU A 175 -27.87 -18.95 11.48
N GLN A 176 -27.07 -17.87 11.61
CA GLN A 176 -26.28 -17.34 10.50
C GLN A 176 -24.93 -18.06 10.40
N GLU A 177 -24.59 -18.53 9.20
CA GLU A 177 -23.22 -18.99 8.91
C GLU A 177 -22.25 -17.84 9.21
N ASP A 178 -21.34 -18.08 10.16
CA ASP A 178 -20.37 -17.09 10.57
C ASP A 178 -19.51 -16.68 9.36
N PRO A 179 -19.51 -15.41 8.92
CA PRO A 179 -18.60 -14.94 7.87
C PRO A 179 -17.14 -15.24 8.21
N ARG A 180 -16.81 -15.43 9.50
CA ARG A 180 -15.50 -15.85 9.98
C ARG A 180 -15.14 -17.29 9.59
N GLN A 181 -16.13 -18.19 9.41
CA GLN A 181 -15.89 -19.52 8.85
C GLN A 181 -15.66 -19.49 7.32
N ASN A 182 -16.08 -18.43 6.64
CA ASN A 182 -15.69 -18.15 5.26
C ASN A 182 -14.35 -17.38 5.14
N THR A 183 -13.74 -16.96 6.26
CA THR A 183 -12.34 -16.48 6.30
C THR A 183 -11.34 -17.57 6.70
N ALA A 184 -11.76 -18.83 6.74
CA ALA A 184 -10.87 -19.95 6.99
C ALA A 184 -10.03 -20.26 5.73
N ASP A 185 -8.88 -19.58 5.61
CA ASP A 185 -7.58 -20.15 5.20
C ASP A 185 -6.43 -19.11 5.15
N ASP A 186 -6.66 -17.83 5.51
CA ASP A 186 -5.59 -16.81 5.52
C ASP A 186 -4.48 -17.04 6.57
N VAL A 187 -4.70 -17.95 7.53
CA VAL A 187 -3.67 -18.36 8.51
C VAL A 187 -2.58 -19.23 7.83
N VAL A 188 -2.88 -19.85 6.68
CA VAL A 188 -1.88 -20.63 5.91
C VAL A 188 -0.89 -19.70 5.18
N TYR A 189 -1.27 -18.44 4.94
CA TYR A 189 -0.50 -17.47 4.14
C TYR A 189 -0.08 -16.23 4.91
N ILE A 190 0.25 -16.39 6.20
CA ILE A 190 0.92 -15.32 6.95
C ILE A 190 2.22 -14.95 6.19
N PRO A 191 2.39 -13.69 5.72
CA PRO A 191 3.55 -13.24 4.93
C PRO A 191 4.91 -13.44 5.62
N GLU A 192 4.88 -13.86 6.87
CA GLU A 192 5.98 -13.91 7.81
C GLU A 192 6.67 -15.25 7.81
N ASN A 193 5.96 -16.32 7.46
CA ASN A 193 6.57 -17.61 7.16
C ASN A 193 7.27 -17.58 5.80
N GLN A 194 6.76 -16.83 4.82
CA GLN A 194 7.41 -16.62 3.51
C GLN A 194 8.56 -15.59 3.54
N ALA A 195 8.65 -14.77 4.58
CA ALA A 195 9.70 -13.75 4.75
C ALA A 195 10.98 -14.30 5.41
N ILE A 196 11.02 -15.57 5.81
CA ILE A 196 12.21 -16.17 6.40
C ILE A 196 13.26 -16.38 5.30
N SER A 197 14.27 -15.52 5.32
CA SER A 197 15.21 -15.20 4.23
C SER A 197 16.11 -16.33 3.72
N ASN A 198 15.95 -17.58 4.16
CA ASN A 198 16.67 -18.73 3.60
C ASN A 198 15.86 -19.46 2.53
N GLU A 199 14.53 -19.39 2.60
CA GLU A 199 13.65 -20.01 1.61
C GLU A 199 13.63 -19.20 0.31
N GLN A 200 13.67 -17.87 0.40
CA GLN A 200 13.70 -16.99 -0.77
C GLN A 200 14.96 -17.18 -1.64
N VAL A 201 16.14 -17.42 -1.06
CA VAL A 201 17.35 -17.70 -1.85
C VAL A 201 17.26 -19.06 -2.55
N GLY A 202 16.72 -20.07 -1.86
CA GLY A 202 16.44 -21.39 -2.44
C GLY A 202 15.43 -21.31 -3.59
N GLN A 203 14.32 -20.63 -3.37
CA GLN A 203 13.26 -20.39 -4.35
C GLN A 203 13.74 -19.55 -5.55
N LEU A 204 14.56 -18.53 -5.32
CA LEU A 204 15.19 -17.75 -6.40
C LEU A 204 16.20 -18.58 -7.19
N ASN A 205 16.97 -19.45 -6.54
CA ASN A 205 17.87 -20.38 -7.22
C ASN A 205 17.10 -21.44 -8.03
N GLN A 206 15.98 -21.95 -7.50
CA GLN A 206 15.06 -22.84 -8.21
C GLN A 206 14.44 -22.16 -9.43
N LEU A 207 13.95 -20.93 -9.26
CA LEU A 207 13.45 -20.10 -10.35
C LEU A 207 14.54 -19.87 -11.41
N ARG A 208 15.76 -19.55 -10.99
CA ARG A 208 16.90 -19.35 -11.88
C ARG A 208 17.25 -20.63 -12.66
N SER A 209 17.25 -21.78 -12.01
CA SER A 209 17.50 -23.09 -12.64
C SER A 209 16.39 -23.47 -13.64
N MET A 210 15.12 -23.20 -13.28
CA MET A 210 13.98 -23.38 -14.18
C MET A 210 14.11 -22.48 -15.41
N LEU A 211 14.41 -21.18 -15.24
CA LEU A 211 14.61 -20.25 -16.35
C LEU A 211 15.79 -20.64 -17.24
N GLU A 212 16.88 -21.12 -16.64
CA GLU A 212 18.02 -21.65 -17.40
C GLU A 212 17.62 -22.87 -18.25
N THR A 213 16.77 -23.74 -17.72
CA THR A 213 16.22 -24.90 -18.45
C THR A 213 15.31 -24.43 -19.59
N MET A 214 14.42 -23.47 -19.34
CA MET A 214 13.53 -22.90 -20.35
C MET A 214 14.31 -22.19 -21.47
N LEU A 215 15.41 -21.51 -21.16
CA LEU A 215 16.28 -20.85 -22.14
C LEU A 215 17.05 -21.85 -23.02
N LYS A 216 17.32 -23.06 -22.51
CA LYS A 216 17.98 -24.15 -23.25
C LYS A 216 17.00 -24.92 -24.14
N ASP A 217 15.73 -24.98 -23.76
CA ASP A 217 14.70 -25.67 -24.54
C ASP A 217 14.24 -24.83 -25.75
N LYS A 218 14.35 -25.42 -26.95
CA LYS A 218 13.98 -24.81 -28.23
C LYS A 218 12.48 -24.57 -28.37
N LYS A 219 11.64 -25.17 -27.52
CA LYS A 219 10.19 -24.99 -27.53
C LYS A 219 9.76 -23.60 -27.07
N TYR A 220 10.54 -22.95 -26.20
CA TYR A 220 10.20 -21.63 -25.69
C TYR A 220 10.74 -20.51 -26.60
N PRO A 221 10.02 -19.39 -26.73
CA PRO A 221 10.48 -18.24 -27.50
C PRO A 221 11.64 -17.55 -26.78
N ARG A 222 12.85 -17.95 -27.15
CA ARG A 222 14.11 -17.52 -26.53
C ARG A 222 14.27 -16.00 -26.41
N GLU A 223 13.94 -15.25 -27.46
CA GLU A 223 14.02 -13.78 -27.48
C GLU A 223 13.21 -13.13 -26.34
N ALA A 224 12.06 -13.71 -25.96
CA ALA A 224 11.23 -13.20 -24.86
C ALA A 224 11.84 -13.47 -23.48
N LEU A 225 12.47 -14.63 -23.29
CA LEU A 225 13.14 -15.00 -22.04
C LEU A 225 14.47 -14.24 -21.88
N GLU A 226 15.19 -13.96 -22.98
CA GLU A 226 16.41 -13.14 -22.98
C GLU A 226 16.12 -11.69 -22.58
N VAL A 227 14.97 -11.13 -23.00
CA VAL A 227 14.51 -9.81 -22.53
C VAL A 227 14.26 -9.81 -21.02
N VAL A 228 13.62 -10.86 -20.48
CA VAL A 228 13.41 -10.99 -19.02
C VAL A 228 14.75 -11.07 -18.29
N ASP A 229 15.67 -11.91 -18.75
CA ASP A 229 17.01 -12.04 -18.15
C ASP A 229 17.74 -10.69 -18.10
N CYS A 230 17.77 -9.94 -19.21
CA CYS A 230 18.42 -8.65 -19.32
C CYS A 230 17.75 -7.55 -18.46
N MET A 231 16.41 -7.52 -18.43
CA MET A 231 15.66 -6.52 -17.67
C MET A 231 15.84 -6.69 -16.15
N PHE A 232 15.91 -7.93 -15.67
CA PHE A 232 16.04 -8.24 -14.24
C PHE A 232 17.47 -8.56 -13.81
N GLY A 233 18.44 -8.55 -14.72
CA GLY A 233 19.84 -8.81 -14.41
C GLY A 233 20.07 -10.21 -13.82
N LEU A 234 19.47 -11.26 -14.38
CA LEU A 234 19.57 -12.62 -13.80
C LEU A 234 20.89 -13.31 -14.15
N GLY A 235 21.56 -12.85 -15.20
CA GLY A 235 22.86 -13.36 -15.64
C GLY A 235 22.77 -14.81 -16.12
N LEU A 236 21.69 -15.14 -16.84
CA LEU A 236 21.45 -16.44 -17.45
C LEU A 236 21.96 -16.51 -18.89
N THR A 237 22.11 -15.36 -19.54
CA THR A 237 22.55 -15.23 -20.93
C THR A 237 23.79 -14.36 -21.02
N LYS A 238 24.48 -14.41 -22.17
CA LYS A 238 25.67 -13.58 -22.46
C LYS A 238 25.39 -12.07 -22.46
N HIS A 239 24.12 -11.67 -22.49
CA HIS A 239 23.67 -10.28 -22.58
C HIS A 239 23.34 -9.67 -21.21
N SER A 240 23.19 -10.50 -20.18
CA SER A 240 22.83 -10.07 -18.83
C SER A 240 23.99 -10.27 -17.85
N GLN A 241 24.08 -9.42 -16.83
CA GLN A 241 24.98 -9.58 -15.70
C GLN A 241 24.17 -9.68 -14.40
N VAL A 242 24.62 -10.54 -13.47
CA VAL A 242 23.92 -10.77 -12.20
C VAL A 242 23.83 -9.46 -11.41
N GLY A 243 22.62 -9.03 -11.07
CA GLY A 243 22.36 -7.83 -10.27
C GLY A 243 22.44 -6.51 -11.04
N LYS A 244 22.59 -6.55 -12.37
CA LYS A 244 22.59 -5.36 -13.23
C LYS A 244 21.35 -5.37 -14.12
N GLU A 245 20.31 -4.68 -13.68
CA GLU A 245 19.09 -4.44 -14.46
C GLU A 245 19.38 -3.47 -15.61
N LEU A 246 18.89 -3.81 -16.81
CA LEU A 246 18.94 -2.92 -17.97
C LEU A 246 17.60 -2.20 -18.14
N THR A 247 17.67 -0.93 -18.53
CA THR A 247 16.46 -0.22 -19.00
C THR A 247 15.97 -0.84 -20.31
N MET A 248 14.69 -0.66 -20.65
CA MET A 248 14.16 -1.14 -21.94
C MET A 248 14.96 -0.65 -23.14
N ARG A 249 15.50 0.58 -23.08
CA ARG A 249 16.35 1.14 -24.13
C ARG A 249 17.65 0.36 -24.26
N GLU A 250 18.37 0.17 -23.17
CA GLU A 250 19.63 -0.58 -23.15
C GLU A 250 19.41 -2.04 -23.55
N CYS A 251 18.30 -2.65 -23.11
CA CYS A 251 17.90 -3.99 -23.49
C CYS A 251 17.68 -4.11 -25.02
N CYS A 252 17.01 -3.14 -25.64
CA CYS A 252 16.86 -3.09 -27.10
C CYS A 252 18.20 -3.03 -27.83
N ASP A 253 19.15 -2.25 -27.32
CA ASP A 253 20.45 -2.03 -27.96
C ASP A 253 21.36 -3.26 -27.78
N VAL A 254 21.35 -3.88 -26.60
CA VAL A 254 22.14 -5.09 -26.28
C VAL A 254 21.62 -6.33 -27.03
N LEU A 255 20.31 -6.46 -27.19
CA LEU A 255 19.69 -7.59 -27.90
C LEU A 255 19.52 -7.36 -29.41
N GLY A 256 19.83 -6.15 -29.90
CA GLY A 256 19.70 -5.82 -31.33
C GLY A 256 18.27 -5.93 -31.85
N LEU A 257 17.28 -5.55 -31.04
CA LEU A 257 15.86 -5.70 -31.40
C LEU A 257 15.51 -4.86 -32.64
N ALA A 258 14.88 -5.49 -33.63
CA ALA A 258 14.52 -4.84 -34.88
C ALA A 258 13.38 -3.82 -34.68
N GLY A 259 13.52 -2.66 -35.32
CA GLY A 259 12.52 -1.60 -35.37
C GLY A 259 13.09 -0.33 -36.01
N ASP A 260 12.30 0.29 -36.88
CA ASP A 260 12.75 1.46 -37.67
C ASP A 260 13.00 2.71 -36.81
N THR A 261 12.39 2.76 -35.63
CA THR A 261 12.51 3.86 -34.68
C THR A 261 12.73 3.32 -33.27
N GLN A 262 13.35 4.12 -32.40
CA GLN A 262 13.57 3.73 -31.00
C GLN A 262 12.26 3.43 -30.27
N ALA A 263 11.19 4.17 -30.59
CA ALA A 263 9.87 3.94 -30.02
C ALA A 263 9.30 2.56 -30.44
N ARG A 264 9.47 2.15 -31.69
CA ARG A 264 9.06 0.81 -32.16
C ARG A 264 9.87 -0.31 -31.51
N LYS A 265 11.18 -0.11 -31.33
CA LYS A 265 12.04 -1.06 -30.61
C LYS A 265 11.60 -1.24 -29.16
N ILE A 266 11.31 -0.15 -28.45
CA ILE A 266 10.83 -0.19 -27.07
C ILE A 266 9.45 -0.87 -26.98
N ALA A 267 8.53 -0.55 -27.89
CA ALA A 267 7.22 -1.21 -27.91
C ALA A 267 7.34 -2.73 -28.14
N ARG A 268 8.23 -3.16 -29.05
CA ARG A 268 8.53 -4.59 -29.25
C ARG A 268 9.15 -5.23 -28.01
N CYS A 269 10.09 -4.54 -27.36
CA CYS A 269 10.71 -4.98 -26.11
C CYS A 269 9.65 -5.19 -25.01
N GLN A 270 8.69 -4.27 -24.89
CA GLN A 270 7.58 -4.40 -23.94
C GLN A 270 6.71 -5.64 -24.23
N VAL A 271 6.37 -5.90 -25.49
CA VAL A 271 5.60 -7.09 -25.89
C VAL A 271 6.37 -8.39 -25.58
N LEU A 272 7.67 -8.41 -25.86
CA LEU A 272 8.55 -9.55 -25.54
C LEU A 272 8.69 -9.76 -24.04
N LEU A 273 8.83 -8.68 -23.26
CA LEU A 273 8.87 -8.71 -21.80
C LEU A 273 7.56 -9.28 -21.23
N ASP A 274 6.41 -8.80 -21.70
CA ASP A 274 5.11 -9.30 -21.26
C ASP A 274 4.92 -10.79 -21.59
N LYS A 275 5.34 -11.20 -22.79
CA LYS A 275 5.32 -12.62 -23.22
C LYS A 275 6.27 -13.47 -22.37
N GLY A 276 7.48 -12.99 -22.12
CA GLY A 276 8.48 -13.66 -21.29
C GLY A 276 7.97 -13.85 -19.87
N LEU A 277 7.46 -12.79 -19.23
CA LEU A 277 6.86 -12.84 -17.89
C LEU A 277 5.67 -13.82 -17.83
N SER A 278 4.85 -13.90 -18.88
CA SER A 278 3.77 -14.88 -18.95
C SER A 278 4.30 -16.32 -18.92
N LEU A 279 5.35 -16.61 -19.69
CA LEU A 279 5.99 -17.93 -19.72
C LEU A 279 6.65 -18.26 -18.39
N VAL A 280 7.31 -17.29 -17.75
CA VAL A 280 7.88 -17.48 -16.41
C VAL A 280 6.80 -17.84 -15.41
N ARG A 281 5.66 -17.12 -15.39
CA ARG A 281 4.53 -17.44 -14.50
C ARG A 281 3.97 -18.83 -14.76
N GLU A 282 3.79 -19.20 -16.01
CA GLU A 282 3.30 -20.53 -16.39
C GLU A 282 4.30 -21.62 -15.96
N GLY A 283 5.60 -21.39 -16.17
CA GLY A 283 6.67 -22.28 -15.72
C GLY A 283 6.70 -22.43 -14.19
N ILE A 284 6.53 -21.34 -13.43
CA ILE A 284 6.44 -21.39 -11.97
C ILE A 284 5.22 -22.21 -11.54
N ARG A 285 4.04 -21.98 -12.14
CA ARG A 285 2.82 -22.73 -11.80
C ARG A 285 2.95 -24.23 -12.05
N HIS A 286 3.57 -24.63 -13.16
CA HIS A 286 3.70 -26.05 -13.50
C HIS A 286 4.84 -26.75 -12.74
N ASN A 287 5.99 -26.09 -12.58
CA ASN A 287 7.19 -26.73 -12.06
C ASN A 287 7.44 -26.45 -10.57
N LEU A 288 6.85 -25.39 -10.02
CA LEU A 288 7.08 -24.89 -8.67
C LEU A 288 5.75 -24.46 -8.00
N PRO A 289 4.76 -25.36 -7.87
CA PRO A 289 3.42 -25.01 -7.39
C PRO A 289 3.44 -24.38 -5.99
N GLY A 290 4.28 -24.85 -5.08
CA GLY A 290 4.41 -24.23 -3.74
C GLY A 290 4.90 -22.78 -3.77
N ILE A 291 5.74 -22.41 -4.75
CA ILE A 291 6.16 -21.00 -4.96
C ILE A 291 5.03 -20.22 -5.63
N ALA A 292 4.33 -20.84 -6.58
CA ALA A 292 3.18 -20.24 -7.24
C ALA A 292 2.12 -19.85 -6.20
N ASP A 293 1.70 -20.79 -5.35
CA ASP A 293 0.71 -20.58 -4.30
C ASP A 293 1.17 -19.51 -3.30
N CYS A 294 2.46 -19.48 -2.97
CA CYS A 294 3.02 -18.46 -2.10
C CYS A 294 3.02 -17.05 -2.71
N TRP A 295 3.28 -16.94 -4.02
CA TRP A 295 3.39 -15.66 -4.73
C TRP A 295 2.09 -15.21 -5.39
N GLN A 296 1.07 -16.05 -5.35
CA GLN A 296 -0.23 -15.79 -5.96
C GLN A 296 -1.02 -14.83 -5.08
N LYS A 297 -0.91 -13.55 -5.40
CA LYS A 297 -1.83 -12.54 -4.87
C LYS A 297 -3.25 -12.90 -5.30
N GLU A 298 -4.14 -13.07 -4.34
CA GLU A 298 -5.57 -13.19 -4.61
C GLU A 298 -6.02 -12.04 -5.52
N THR A 299 -6.58 -12.41 -6.66
CA THR A 299 -7.02 -11.48 -7.68
C THR A 299 -8.52 -11.35 -7.58
N ASN A 300 -8.98 -10.28 -6.93
CA ASN A 300 -10.41 -10.01 -6.83
C ASN A 300 -10.98 -9.65 -8.20
N ILE A 301 -11.82 -10.53 -8.74
CA ILE A 301 -12.41 -10.39 -10.08
C ILE A 301 -13.29 -9.16 -10.24
N ASN A 302 -13.81 -8.56 -9.15
CA ASN A 302 -14.64 -7.35 -9.21
C ASN A 302 -13.80 -6.08 -9.34
N LYS A 303 -12.54 -6.10 -8.87
CA LYS A 303 -11.59 -4.97 -8.95
C LYS A 303 -10.58 -5.14 -10.08
N ALA A 304 -10.30 -6.38 -10.45
CA ALA A 304 -9.20 -6.71 -11.33
C ALA A 304 -9.27 -5.95 -12.66
N SER A 305 -8.12 -5.45 -13.05
CA SER A 305 -7.87 -4.83 -14.34
C SER A 305 -8.07 -5.83 -15.49
N ARG A 306 -8.51 -5.40 -16.68
CA ARG A 306 -8.55 -6.26 -17.88
C ARG A 306 -7.23 -7.04 -18.10
N ARG A 307 -6.10 -6.35 -17.91
CA ARG A 307 -4.77 -6.95 -17.99
C ARG A 307 -4.55 -8.04 -16.93
N GLU A 308 -5.06 -7.84 -15.72
CA GLU A 308 -4.94 -8.81 -14.63
C GLU A 308 -5.82 -10.04 -14.92
N LEU A 309 -7.06 -9.84 -15.36
CA LEU A 309 -7.94 -10.94 -15.77
C LEU A 309 -7.34 -11.77 -16.92
N ASN A 310 -6.77 -11.11 -17.94
CA ASN A 310 -6.13 -11.82 -19.05
C ASN A 310 -4.82 -12.50 -18.64
N GLN A 311 -3.89 -11.76 -18.04
CA GLN A 311 -2.51 -12.25 -17.81
C GLN A 311 -2.36 -13.09 -16.55
N GLN A 312 -3.11 -12.81 -15.49
CA GLN A 312 -3.02 -13.54 -14.23
C GLN A 312 -4.03 -14.69 -14.21
N LEU A 313 -5.29 -14.43 -14.56
CA LEU A 313 -6.35 -15.45 -14.54
C LEU A 313 -6.48 -16.22 -15.87
N GLY A 314 -5.84 -15.78 -16.94
CA GLY A 314 -5.89 -16.47 -18.23
C GLY A 314 -7.28 -16.48 -18.83
N MET A 315 -8.07 -15.43 -18.59
CA MET A 315 -9.37 -15.24 -19.22
C MET A 315 -9.18 -14.76 -20.66
N THR A 316 -10.10 -15.15 -21.55
CA THR A 316 -10.18 -14.63 -22.92
C THR A 316 -10.83 -13.25 -22.92
N GLU A 317 -10.55 -12.43 -23.93
CA GLU A 317 -11.18 -11.10 -24.06
C GLU A 317 -12.72 -11.18 -24.01
N SER A 318 -13.31 -12.19 -24.64
CA SER A 318 -14.77 -12.39 -24.60
C SER A 318 -15.30 -12.68 -23.20
N GLU A 319 -14.55 -13.44 -22.38
CA GLU A 319 -14.92 -13.72 -20.99
C GLU A 319 -14.72 -12.48 -20.13
N VAL A 320 -13.65 -11.72 -20.36
CA VAL A 320 -13.39 -10.44 -19.67
C VAL A 320 -14.48 -9.42 -19.97
N GLU A 321 -14.93 -9.31 -21.21
CA GLU A 321 -16.04 -8.42 -21.58
C GLU A 321 -17.34 -8.82 -20.88
N ARG A 322 -17.71 -10.11 -20.92
CA ARG A 322 -18.90 -10.61 -20.20
C ARG A 322 -18.78 -10.37 -18.70
N LEU A 323 -17.59 -10.58 -18.14
CA LEU A 323 -17.31 -10.36 -16.72
C LEU A 323 -17.54 -8.90 -16.34
N ILE A 324 -16.93 -7.97 -17.06
CA ILE A 324 -17.04 -6.53 -16.78
C ILE A 324 -18.47 -6.04 -16.91
N VAL A 325 -19.21 -6.51 -17.92
CA VAL A 325 -20.61 -6.15 -18.14
C VAL A 325 -21.52 -6.65 -17.02
N GLN A 326 -21.16 -7.69 -16.31
CA GLN A 326 -22.02 -8.30 -15.29
C GLN A 326 -21.48 -8.14 -13.87
N ARG A 327 -20.38 -7.40 -13.67
CA ARG A 327 -19.97 -6.97 -12.33
C ARG A 327 -21.15 -6.30 -11.61
N GLN A 328 -21.30 -6.49 -10.30
CA GLN A 328 -20.44 -7.28 -9.40
C GLN A 328 -20.95 -8.71 -9.16
N TYR A 329 -20.02 -9.56 -8.72
CA TYR A 329 -20.26 -10.95 -8.29
C TYR A 329 -20.05 -11.05 -6.77
N LYS A 330 -20.93 -11.77 -6.07
CA LYS A 330 -20.74 -12.02 -4.63
C LYS A 330 -19.96 -13.31 -4.36
N LYS A 331 -20.07 -14.28 -5.27
CA LYS A 331 -19.34 -15.55 -5.24
C LYS A 331 -18.81 -15.88 -6.63
N LEU A 332 -17.74 -16.66 -6.72
CA LEU A 332 -17.17 -17.06 -8.02
C LEU A 332 -18.10 -17.97 -8.82
N LEU A 333 -18.94 -18.76 -8.15
CA LEU A 333 -19.93 -19.63 -8.80
C LEU A 333 -20.87 -18.83 -9.72
N GLU A 334 -21.15 -17.57 -9.37
CA GLU A 334 -21.99 -16.68 -10.18
C GLU A 334 -21.41 -16.42 -11.58
N LEU A 335 -20.10 -16.62 -11.78
CA LEU A 335 -19.50 -16.55 -13.12
C LEU A 335 -20.05 -17.63 -14.05
N VAL A 336 -20.36 -18.81 -13.52
CA VAL A 336 -20.97 -19.91 -14.27
C VAL A 336 -22.47 -19.66 -14.41
N GLU A 337 -23.15 -19.30 -13.32
CA GLU A 337 -24.60 -19.03 -13.33
C GLU A 337 -24.98 -17.92 -14.31
N ARG A 338 -24.16 -16.88 -14.43
CA ARG A 338 -24.39 -15.76 -15.37
C ARG A 338 -23.76 -15.97 -16.75
N SER A 339 -23.30 -17.18 -17.04
CA SER A 339 -22.72 -17.58 -18.33
C SER A 339 -21.50 -16.75 -18.76
N VAL A 340 -20.72 -16.27 -17.79
CA VAL A 340 -19.42 -15.63 -18.06
C VAL A 340 -18.42 -16.68 -18.51
N LEU A 341 -18.39 -17.80 -17.78
CA LEU A 341 -17.43 -18.91 -17.91
C LEU A 341 -18.17 -20.25 -17.89
N LYS A 342 -17.51 -21.29 -18.41
CA LYS A 342 -17.99 -22.68 -18.28
C LYS A 342 -17.58 -23.25 -16.92
N GLU A 343 -18.34 -24.21 -16.41
CA GLU A 343 -18.07 -24.85 -15.10
C GLU A 343 -16.65 -25.43 -15.01
N ALA A 344 -16.19 -26.14 -16.05
CA ALA A 344 -14.84 -26.71 -16.11
C ALA A 344 -13.70 -25.67 -15.99
N ARG A 345 -13.98 -24.38 -16.21
CA ARG A 345 -13.00 -23.29 -16.10
C ARG A 345 -12.94 -22.69 -14.70
N LEU A 346 -13.93 -22.95 -13.84
CA LEU A 346 -14.03 -22.36 -12.51
C LEU A 346 -12.89 -22.84 -11.60
N GLU A 347 -12.60 -24.14 -11.62
CA GLU A 347 -11.48 -24.73 -10.86
C GLU A 347 -10.13 -24.17 -11.30
N GLU A 348 -9.93 -23.93 -12.61
CA GLU A 348 -8.71 -23.32 -13.14
C GLU A 348 -8.54 -21.87 -12.65
N LEU A 349 -9.64 -21.13 -12.50
CA LEU A 349 -9.64 -19.76 -11.96
C LEU A 349 -9.32 -19.74 -10.47
N LEU A 350 -9.88 -20.68 -9.70
CA LEU A 350 -9.60 -20.86 -8.28
C LEU A 350 -8.12 -21.21 -8.05
N ALA A 351 -7.58 -22.17 -8.81
CA ALA A 351 -6.15 -22.49 -8.81
C ALA A 351 -5.28 -21.32 -9.30
N LYS A 352 -5.87 -20.35 -10.01
CA LYS A 352 -5.22 -19.10 -10.39
C LYS A 352 -5.38 -17.98 -9.35
N GLY A 353 -5.97 -18.25 -8.19
CA GLY A 353 -6.13 -17.30 -7.09
C GLY A 353 -7.22 -16.27 -7.35
N ALA A 354 -8.20 -16.58 -8.19
CA ALA A 354 -9.36 -15.71 -8.35
C ALA A 354 -10.19 -15.70 -7.06
N VAL A 355 -10.67 -14.52 -6.66
CA VAL A 355 -11.64 -14.37 -5.56
C VAL A 355 -12.75 -13.41 -5.98
N ALA A 356 -13.97 -13.61 -5.47
CA ALA A 356 -15.10 -12.72 -5.69
C ALA A 356 -15.47 -12.04 -4.38
N ALA A 357 -14.91 -10.85 -4.14
CA ALA A 357 -15.28 -10.03 -3.01
C ALA A 357 -15.92 -8.73 -3.51
N PHE A 358 -17.02 -8.31 -2.89
CA PHE A 358 -17.74 -7.09 -3.25
C PHE A 358 -16.85 -5.85 -3.01
N VAL A 359 -16.89 -4.88 -3.92
CA VAL A 359 -16.01 -3.70 -3.89
C VAL A 359 -16.84 -2.42 -3.92
N PRO A 360 -16.98 -1.70 -2.80
CA PRO A 360 -17.58 -0.37 -2.85
C PRO A 360 -16.67 0.61 -3.61
N VAL A 361 -17.24 1.39 -4.53
CA VAL A 361 -16.54 2.38 -5.34
C VAL A 361 -17.09 3.76 -5.01
N ASP A 362 -16.27 4.57 -4.36
CA ASP A 362 -16.62 5.96 -4.05
C ASP A 362 -16.58 6.82 -5.32
N VAL A 363 -17.75 7.25 -5.78
CA VAL A 363 -17.91 8.02 -7.01
C VAL A 363 -17.17 9.36 -6.95
N ASN A 364 -16.87 9.92 -5.78
CA ASN A 364 -16.12 11.18 -5.70
C ASN A 364 -14.61 11.01 -5.89
N SER A 365 -14.03 9.88 -5.45
CA SER A 365 -12.59 9.64 -5.50
C SER A 365 -12.15 8.61 -6.56
N ALA A 366 -13.08 7.81 -7.09
CA ALA A 366 -12.81 6.76 -8.06
C ALA A 366 -12.16 7.27 -9.34
N THR A 367 -11.19 6.55 -9.90
CA THR A 367 -10.60 6.95 -11.18
C THR A 367 -11.63 6.80 -12.31
N ASN A 368 -11.43 7.51 -13.44
CA ASN A 368 -12.27 7.33 -14.63
C ASN A 368 -12.31 5.85 -15.06
N ARG A 369 -11.17 5.16 -14.93
CA ARG A 369 -11.09 3.73 -15.16
C ARG A 369 -12.01 2.93 -14.25
N ASP A 370 -12.03 3.18 -12.94
CA ASP A 370 -12.86 2.45 -11.99
C ASP A 370 -14.37 2.65 -12.29
N LEU A 371 -14.75 3.87 -12.70
CA LEU A 371 -16.10 4.16 -13.15
C LEU A 371 -16.52 3.33 -14.37
N VAL A 372 -15.60 3.09 -15.31
CA VAL A 372 -15.86 2.32 -16.53
C VAL A 372 -15.76 0.82 -16.28
N ASP A 373 -14.72 0.35 -15.60
CA ASP A 373 -14.42 -1.08 -15.47
C ASP A 373 -15.20 -1.75 -14.32
N ILE A 374 -15.54 -1.01 -13.25
CA ILE A 374 -16.22 -1.57 -12.07
C ILE A 374 -17.68 -1.15 -12.04
N LEU A 375 -17.95 0.16 -12.20
CA LEU A 375 -19.32 0.67 -12.23
C LEU A 375 -19.99 0.53 -13.61
N GLY A 376 -19.20 0.26 -14.66
CA GLY A 376 -19.69 0.06 -16.02
C GLY A 376 -20.44 1.25 -16.59
N LEU A 377 -19.99 2.46 -16.26
CA LEU A 377 -20.40 3.67 -16.96
C LEU A 377 -19.79 3.69 -18.36
N GLY A 378 -20.53 4.25 -19.33
CA GLY A 378 -19.96 4.58 -20.63
C GLY A 378 -18.82 5.60 -20.48
N LYS A 379 -17.80 5.51 -21.34
CA LYS A 379 -16.59 6.37 -21.25
C LYS A 379 -16.91 7.86 -21.15
N ASP A 380 -17.86 8.33 -21.96
CA ASP A 380 -18.26 9.75 -21.99
C ASP A 380 -18.97 10.17 -20.70
N VAL A 381 -19.77 9.28 -20.11
CA VAL A 381 -20.46 9.54 -18.85
C VAL A 381 -19.47 9.52 -17.69
N ALA A 382 -18.57 8.53 -17.66
CA ALA A 382 -17.51 8.44 -16.66
C ALA A 382 -16.64 9.72 -16.63
N GLN A 383 -16.28 10.24 -17.80
CA GLN A 383 -15.54 11.50 -17.90
C GLN A 383 -16.33 12.69 -17.33
N LYS A 384 -17.60 12.85 -17.73
CA LYS A 384 -18.46 13.92 -17.19
C LYS A 384 -18.68 13.79 -15.68
N VAL A 385 -18.77 12.56 -15.18
CA VAL A 385 -18.84 12.29 -13.73
C VAL A 385 -17.57 12.75 -13.06
N CYS A 386 -16.37 12.46 -13.60
CA CYS A 386 -15.11 12.98 -13.05
C CYS A 386 -15.05 14.52 -13.02
N GLU A 387 -15.54 15.18 -14.06
CA GLU A 387 -15.50 16.65 -14.20
C GLU A 387 -16.47 17.38 -13.25
N LYS A 388 -17.59 16.76 -12.89
CA LYS A 388 -18.65 17.39 -12.07
C LYS A 388 -18.61 17.02 -10.58
N ARG A 389 -17.61 16.27 -10.14
CA ARG A 389 -17.40 15.99 -8.71
C ARG A 389 -17.01 17.26 -7.94
N PRO A 390 -17.28 17.33 -6.63
CA PRO A 390 -17.90 16.29 -5.81
C PRO A 390 -19.43 16.30 -5.87
N PHE A 391 -20.04 15.12 -5.71
CA PHE A 391 -21.48 14.95 -5.54
C PHE A 391 -21.83 14.79 -4.06
N PRO A 392 -22.89 15.46 -3.57
CA PRO A 392 -23.34 15.36 -2.18
C PRO A 392 -24.12 14.07 -1.90
N HIS A 393 -24.89 13.56 -2.87
CA HIS A 393 -25.63 12.31 -2.79
C HIS A 393 -25.76 11.68 -4.19
N LEU A 394 -25.99 10.36 -4.26
CA LEU A 394 -25.95 9.62 -5.52
C LEU A 394 -27.08 10.04 -6.47
N THR A 395 -28.22 10.47 -5.93
CA THR A 395 -29.33 11.02 -6.72
C THR A 395 -28.98 12.34 -7.44
N HIS A 396 -27.93 13.06 -7.02
CA HIS A 396 -27.46 14.25 -7.74
C HIS A 396 -26.97 13.91 -9.15
N LEU A 397 -26.57 12.66 -9.40
CA LEU A 397 -26.24 12.18 -10.76
C LEU A 397 -27.47 12.18 -11.70
N LEU A 398 -28.67 11.95 -11.16
CA LEU A 398 -29.93 12.06 -11.91
C LEU A 398 -30.28 13.53 -12.19
N GLU A 399 -30.14 14.38 -11.17
CA GLU A 399 -30.45 15.81 -11.25
C GLU A 399 -29.58 16.49 -12.33
N LEU A 400 -28.30 16.12 -12.40
CA LEU A 400 -27.37 16.60 -13.42
C LEU A 400 -27.49 15.88 -14.77
N LYS A 401 -28.48 14.98 -14.91
CA LYS A 401 -28.74 14.16 -16.11
C LYS A 401 -27.49 13.41 -16.61
N LEU A 402 -26.65 12.97 -15.68
CA LEU A 402 -25.47 12.16 -15.98
C LEU A 402 -25.86 10.70 -16.18
N VAL A 403 -26.87 10.23 -15.46
CA VAL A 403 -27.47 8.89 -15.58
C VAL A 403 -28.99 9.00 -15.52
N ASP A 404 -29.68 7.95 -15.96
CA ASP A 404 -31.13 7.75 -15.77
C ASP A 404 -31.40 6.86 -14.55
N ASP A 405 -32.68 6.67 -14.19
CA ASP A 405 -33.08 5.90 -13.01
C ASP A 405 -32.59 4.44 -13.07
N SER A 406 -32.63 3.82 -14.25
CA SER A 406 -32.06 2.49 -14.50
C SER A 406 -30.55 2.45 -14.33
N GLY A 407 -29.86 3.49 -14.78
CA GLY A 407 -28.42 3.68 -14.65
C GLY A 407 -28.02 3.85 -13.19
N LEU A 408 -28.77 4.65 -12.42
CA LEU A 408 -28.53 4.81 -10.98
C LEU A 408 -28.73 3.49 -10.23
N LYS A 409 -29.80 2.74 -10.52
CA LYS A 409 -30.02 1.40 -9.94
C LYS A 409 -28.88 0.43 -10.30
N THR A 410 -28.38 0.52 -11.53
CA THR A 410 -27.24 -0.30 -11.98
C THR A 410 -25.96 0.08 -11.25
N LEU A 411 -25.70 1.38 -11.06
CA LEU A 411 -24.57 1.90 -10.29
C LEU A 411 -24.62 1.41 -8.83
N LEU A 412 -25.76 1.53 -8.17
CA LEU A 412 -25.97 1.06 -6.79
C LEU A 412 -25.72 -0.45 -6.67
N ARG A 413 -26.29 -1.25 -7.58
CA ARG A 413 -26.05 -2.70 -7.62
C ARG A 413 -24.57 -3.04 -7.85
N ARG A 414 -23.84 -2.16 -8.54
CA ARG A 414 -22.40 -2.28 -8.80
C ARG A 414 -21.53 -1.67 -7.71
N GLY A 415 -22.10 -1.30 -6.57
CA GLY A 415 -21.35 -0.81 -5.41
C GLY A 415 -20.96 0.65 -5.49
N ALA A 416 -21.63 1.47 -6.30
CA ALA A 416 -21.43 2.92 -6.25
C ALA A 416 -21.83 3.43 -4.86
N VAL A 417 -20.89 4.11 -4.22
CA VAL A 417 -21.09 4.79 -2.94
C VAL A 417 -20.58 6.23 -3.07
N LEU A 418 -20.95 7.10 -2.14
CA LEU A 418 -20.30 8.39 -1.98
C LEU A 418 -19.75 8.44 -0.57
N LYS A 419 -18.46 8.70 -0.45
CA LYS A 419 -17.92 9.19 0.82
C LYS A 419 -18.29 10.66 0.92
N VAL A 420 -18.89 11.05 2.04
CA VAL A 420 -19.24 12.46 2.31
C VAL A 420 -17.95 13.27 2.24
N VAL A 421 -17.95 14.31 1.39
CA VAL A 421 -16.94 15.36 1.44
C VAL A 421 -17.27 16.18 2.69
N ILE A 422 -16.63 15.84 3.81
CA ILE A 422 -16.78 16.58 5.05
C ILE A 422 -16.05 17.90 4.85
N ASP A 423 -16.79 18.96 4.53
CA ASP A 423 -16.29 20.32 4.55
C ASP A 423 -15.92 20.64 6.02
N GLY A 424 -14.63 20.66 6.36
CA GLY A 424 -14.15 21.09 7.68
C GLY A 424 -14.03 20.03 8.80
N GLY A 425 -14.22 18.74 8.53
CA GLY A 425 -13.54 17.68 9.30
C GLY A 425 -13.98 17.33 10.73
N LYS A 426 -15.27 17.38 11.11
CA LYS A 426 -15.77 16.65 12.30
C LYS A 426 -17.16 16.06 12.06
N ARG A 427 -17.37 14.79 12.44
CA ARG A 427 -18.73 14.21 12.57
C ARG A 427 -19.45 14.97 13.67
N LYS A 428 -20.73 15.28 13.44
CA LYS A 428 -21.55 16.02 14.40
C LYS A 428 -21.99 15.10 15.53
N ASP A 429 -22.01 15.59 16.76
CA ASP A 429 -22.44 14.76 17.89
C ASP A 429 -23.96 14.62 17.89
N ILE A 430 -24.47 13.40 17.70
CA ILE A 430 -25.91 13.14 17.66
C ILE A 430 -26.58 13.47 18.98
N ASN A 431 -25.87 13.54 20.11
CA ASN A 431 -26.47 13.93 21.39
C ASN A 431 -26.69 15.45 21.50
N ASN A 432 -25.93 16.24 20.76
CA ASN A 432 -25.91 17.70 20.86
C ASN A 432 -26.50 18.42 19.64
N GLU A 433 -26.76 17.72 18.54
CA GLU A 433 -27.20 18.35 17.30
C GLU A 433 -28.70 18.74 17.32
N PRO A 434 -29.08 19.99 16.95
CA PRO A 434 -30.48 20.40 16.90
C PRO A 434 -31.30 19.65 15.84
N LEU A 435 -32.63 19.56 16.05
CA LEU A 435 -33.55 18.80 15.19
C LEU A 435 -33.46 19.20 13.70
N ASP A 436 -33.34 20.49 13.41
CA ASP A 436 -33.26 21.00 12.03
C ASP A 436 -32.01 20.50 11.30
N GLU A 437 -30.90 20.34 12.01
CA GLU A 437 -29.64 19.84 11.45
C GLU A 437 -29.63 18.33 11.28
N LEU A 438 -30.34 17.58 12.15
CA LEU A 438 -30.62 16.15 11.92
C LEU A 438 -31.38 15.93 10.61
N ILE A 439 -32.40 16.77 10.36
CA ILE A 439 -33.21 16.69 9.14
C ILE A 439 -32.38 17.07 7.91
N LYS A 440 -31.56 18.13 7.99
CA LYS A 440 -30.63 18.50 6.91
C LYS A 440 -29.61 17.42 6.58
N ALA A 441 -29.20 16.63 7.58
CA ALA A 441 -28.32 15.48 7.38
C ALA A 441 -29.04 14.25 6.75
N GLY A 442 -30.29 14.39 6.31
CA GLY A 442 -31.04 13.34 5.64
C GLY A 442 -31.79 12.39 6.57
N ILE A 443 -31.94 12.72 7.86
CA ILE A 443 -32.76 11.95 8.79
C ILE A 443 -34.23 12.33 8.60
N GLU A 444 -35.10 11.32 8.50
CA GLU A 444 -36.54 11.52 8.42
C GLU A 444 -37.07 12.30 9.65
N PRO A 445 -37.97 13.29 9.50
CA PRO A 445 -38.43 14.14 10.62
C PRO A 445 -39.02 13.36 11.80
N GLY A 446 -39.68 12.24 11.55
CA GLY A 446 -40.21 11.36 12.61
C GLY A 446 -39.10 10.69 13.41
N LEU A 447 -38.02 10.28 12.74
CA LEU A 447 -36.86 9.63 13.36
C LEU A 447 -35.99 10.67 14.10
N ALA A 448 -35.80 11.85 13.52
CA ALA A 448 -35.09 12.96 14.15
C ALA A 448 -35.73 13.39 15.48
N LYS A 449 -37.07 13.44 15.55
CA LYS A 449 -37.81 13.70 16.80
C LYS A 449 -37.67 12.58 17.84
N ARG A 450 -37.56 11.32 17.41
CA ARG A 450 -37.31 10.20 18.32
C ARG A 450 -35.90 10.26 18.89
N ILE A 451 -34.91 10.57 18.05
CA ILE A 451 -33.53 10.81 18.47
C ILE A 451 -33.50 11.94 19.51
N GLU A 452 -34.10 13.10 19.23
CA GLU A 452 -34.14 14.24 20.16
C GLU A 452 -34.72 13.88 21.53
N ARG A 453 -35.73 12.99 21.57
CA ARG A 453 -36.39 12.54 22.82
C ARG A 453 -35.60 11.48 23.59
N GLY A 454 -34.80 10.67 22.92
CA GLY A 454 -34.09 9.54 23.53
C GLY A 454 -32.67 9.87 24.00
N ARG A 455 -32.14 11.06 23.67
CA ARG A 455 -30.82 11.50 24.11
C ARG A 455 -30.73 11.66 25.63
N PRO A 456 -29.53 11.49 26.23
CA PRO A 456 -28.29 11.12 25.58
C PRO A 456 -28.19 9.60 25.38
N PHE A 457 -27.63 9.20 24.25
CA PHE A 457 -27.30 7.79 23.99
C PHE A 457 -25.81 7.58 24.27
N GLY A 458 -25.50 6.49 24.98
CA GLY A 458 -24.13 6.14 25.32
C GLY A 458 -23.42 5.25 24.31
N THR A 459 -24.18 4.49 23.53
CA THR A 459 -23.64 3.60 22.50
C THR A 459 -24.56 3.58 21.27
N TRP A 460 -24.00 3.19 20.12
CA TRP A 460 -24.79 3.05 18.90
C TRP A 460 -25.83 1.93 19.02
N ALA A 461 -25.52 0.87 19.76
CA ALA A 461 -26.45 -0.20 20.07
C ALA A 461 -27.67 0.32 20.85
N GLU A 462 -27.46 1.18 21.86
CA GLU A 462 -28.56 1.78 22.62
C GLU A 462 -29.45 2.68 21.75
N LEU A 463 -28.83 3.47 20.86
CA LEU A 463 -29.56 4.28 19.89
C LEU A 463 -30.38 3.39 18.93
N GLU A 464 -29.79 2.30 18.44
CA GLU A 464 -30.42 1.36 17.51
C GLU A 464 -31.60 0.63 18.14
N ASP A 465 -31.41 0.11 19.35
CA ASP A 465 -32.45 -0.56 20.13
C ASP A 465 -33.61 0.39 20.41
N TYR A 466 -33.30 1.65 20.76
CA TYR A 466 -34.32 2.67 21.03
C TYR A 466 -35.09 3.10 19.78
N LEU A 467 -34.40 3.22 18.64
CA LEU A 467 -34.99 3.69 17.40
C LEU A 467 -35.65 2.57 16.58
N GLN A 468 -35.33 1.30 16.83
CA GLN A 468 -35.76 0.16 16.03
C GLN A 468 -35.49 0.42 14.53
N LEU A 469 -34.26 0.80 14.21
CA LEU A 469 -33.87 1.22 12.86
C LEU A 469 -33.92 0.05 11.88
N ASP A 470 -34.42 0.34 10.67
CA ASP A 470 -34.24 -0.54 9.52
C ASP A 470 -32.78 -0.48 9.04
N LEU A 471 -32.22 -1.61 8.62
CA LEU A 471 -30.80 -1.81 8.23
C LEU A 471 -30.32 -0.83 7.15
N ASN A 472 -31.25 -0.29 6.35
CA ASN A 472 -30.95 0.68 5.30
C ASN A 472 -30.75 2.11 5.83
N LYS A 473 -31.15 2.42 7.07
CA LYS A 473 -31.11 3.77 7.67
C LYS A 473 -29.95 3.94 8.66
N GLU A 474 -29.41 2.85 9.20
CA GLU A 474 -28.25 2.83 10.11
C GLU A 474 -26.98 3.47 9.51
N PRO A 475 -26.62 3.23 8.23
CA PRO A 475 -25.41 3.81 7.64
C PRO A 475 -25.47 5.34 7.57
N VAL A 476 -26.65 5.92 7.31
CA VAL A 476 -26.84 7.38 7.21
C VAL A 476 -26.55 8.06 8.55
N LEU A 477 -27.00 7.46 9.65
CA LEU A 477 -26.79 7.98 11.00
C LEU A 477 -25.31 7.90 11.42
N ARG A 478 -24.69 6.72 11.25
CA ARG A 478 -23.27 6.49 11.62
C ARG A 478 -22.28 7.25 10.72
N GLN A 479 -22.70 7.63 9.51
CA GLN A 479 -21.89 8.42 8.57
C GLN A 479 -21.88 9.91 8.91
N ASN A 480 -23.02 10.47 9.30
CA ASN A 480 -23.17 11.90 9.55
C ASN A 480 -22.87 12.30 11.00
N PHE A 481 -23.03 11.36 11.93
CA PHE A 481 -22.95 11.66 13.35
C PHE A 481 -21.95 10.76 14.11
N CYS A 482 -21.51 11.24 15.27
CA CYS A 482 -20.83 10.47 16.31
C CYS A 482 -21.68 10.49 17.59
N LEU A 483 -21.42 9.54 18.50
CA LEU A 483 -21.93 9.59 19.87
C LEU A 483 -20.83 10.15 20.74
N GLY A 484 -20.86 11.46 21.00
CA GLY A 484 -20.04 12.07 22.03
C GLY A 484 -20.73 11.84 23.37
N LEU A 485 -20.17 10.97 24.21
CA LEU A 485 -20.56 10.94 25.63
C LEU A 485 -19.81 11.99 26.45
N PHE A 486 -18.70 12.51 25.92
CA PHE A 486 -17.84 13.49 26.59
C PHE A 486 -17.25 14.43 25.53
N SER A 487 -17.94 15.52 25.27
CA SER A 487 -17.46 16.64 24.47
C SER A 487 -17.24 17.82 25.41
N ASP A 488 -16.00 17.98 25.86
CA ASP A 488 -15.39 19.29 26.14
C ASP A 488 -14.63 19.75 24.89
#